data_AF-A0A8B9B9E9-F1
#
_entry.id   AF-A0A8B9B9E9-F1
#
_cell.length_a   1.000
_cell.length_b   1.000
_cell.length_c   1.000
_cell.angle_alpha   90.00
_cell.angle_beta   90.00
_cell.angle_gamma   90.00
#
_symmetry.space_group_name_H-M   'P 1'
#
loop_
_entity.id
_entity.type
_entity.pdbx_description
1 polymer ?
#
loop_
_entity_poly.entity_id
_entity_poly.type
_entity_poly.pdbx_seq_one_letter_code
_entity_poly.pdbx_strand_id
1 'polypeptide(L)' 'LPAARPHKLILLLIFSLSDRPGMLDFKGKAKWDAWNALKGMSKEDAMKAYVAKVEELKGKYGI' A
#
# COMPACT_ATOMS: atom_id res chain seq x y z
N LEU A 1 25.13 5.77 -25.09
CA LEU A 1 24.10 5.04 -24.31
C LEU A 1 24.34 5.34 -22.83
N PRO A 2 23.62 6.27 -22.18
CA PRO A 2 23.98 6.67 -20.82
C PRO A 2 23.67 5.54 -19.84
N ALA A 3 24.71 5.10 -19.12
CA ALA A 3 24.67 4.08 -18.10
C ALA A 3 23.59 4.39 -17.06
N ALA A 4 22.50 3.62 -17.09
CA ALA A 4 21.44 3.71 -16.10
C ALA A 4 22.02 3.39 -14.72
N ARG A 5 22.00 4.39 -13.83
CA ARG A 5 22.62 4.30 -12.50
C ARG A 5 21.99 3.13 -11.72
N PRO A 6 22.77 2.29 -11.02
CA PRO A 6 22.28 1.05 -10.40
C PRO A 6 21.18 1.29 -9.36
N HIS A 7 21.19 2.45 -8.70
CA HIS A 7 20.10 2.86 -7.81
C HIS A 7 18.76 3.04 -8.52
N LYS A 8 18.76 3.51 -9.78
CA LYS A 8 17.53 3.61 -10.57
C LYS A 8 17.01 2.23 -10.95
N LEU A 9 17.88 1.24 -11.17
CA LEU A 9 17.46 -0.14 -11.44
C LEU A 9 16.85 -0.82 -10.21
N ILE A 10 17.45 -0.66 -9.03
CA ILE A 10 16.89 -1.21 -7.78
C ILE A 10 15.54 -0.57 -7.46
N LEU A 11 15.41 0.75 -7.63
CA LEU A 11 14.13 1.44 -7.45
C LEU A 11 13.09 0.98 -8.50
N LEU A 12 13.50 0.77 -9.76
CA LEU A 12 12.63 0.25 -10.82
C LEU A 12 12.13 -1.17 -10.52
N LEU A 13 12.99 -2.03 -9.99
CA LEU A 13 12.66 -3.42 -9.66
C LEU A 13 11.66 -3.51 -8.50
N ILE A 14 11.85 -2.69 -7.45
CA ILE A 14 10.90 -2.62 -6.32
C ILE A 14 9.56 -2.02 -6.77
N PHE A 15 9.59 -1.01 -7.63
CA PHE A 15 8.38 -0.39 -8.16
C PHE A 15 7.62 -1.29 -9.15
N SER A 16 8.32 -2.07 -10.00
CA SER A 16 7.70 -3.07 -10.88
C SER A 16 7.13 -4.26 -10.10
N LEU A 17 7.66 -4.58 -8.91
CA LEU A 17 7.04 -5.58 -8.02
C LEU A 17 5.71 -5.10 -7.40
N SER A 18 5.41 -3.81 -7.52
CA SER A 18 4.16 -3.19 -7.06
C SER A 18 3.11 -3.10 -8.17
N ASP A 19 3.31 -3.75 -9.32
CA ASP A 19 2.25 -3.94 -10.31
C ASP A 19 1.10 -4.77 -9.71
N ARG A 20 -0.14 -4.47 -10.12
CA ARG A 20 -1.34 -5.09 -9.56
C ARG A 20 -1.22 -6.62 -9.60
N PRO A 21 -1.35 -7.32 -8.46
CA PRO A 21 -1.20 -8.77 -8.42
C PRO A 21 -2.14 -9.46 -9.42
N GLY A 22 -1.63 -10.52 -10.06
CA GLY A 22 -2.41 -11.30 -11.02
C GLY A 22 -3.71 -11.82 -10.42
N MET A 23 -4.72 -12.10 -11.26
CA MET A 23 -6.09 -12.40 -10.82
C MET A 23 -6.22 -13.61 -9.86
N LEU A 24 -5.20 -14.47 -9.79
CA LEU A 24 -5.16 -15.64 -8.92
C LEU A 24 -4.66 -15.33 -7.50
N ASP A 25 -4.01 -14.18 -7.27
CA ASP A 25 -3.62 -13.72 -5.94
C ASP A 25 -4.70 -12.78 -5.37
N PHE A 26 -5.78 -13.37 -4.86
CA PHE A 26 -6.90 -12.62 -4.29
C PHE A 26 -6.48 -11.76 -3.09
N LYS A 27 -5.52 -12.24 -2.28
CA LYS A 27 -5.07 -11.54 -1.08
C LYS A 27 -4.17 -10.35 -1.43
N GLY A 28 -3.22 -10.55 -2.34
CA GLY A 28 -2.39 -9.47 -2.88
C GLY A 28 -3.24 -8.43 -3.59
N LYS A 29 -4.17 -8.85 -4.46
CA LYS A 29 -5.07 -7.94 -5.18
C LYS A 29 -5.93 -7.12 -4.23
N ALA A 30 -6.54 -7.73 -3.21
CA ALA A 30 -7.35 -7.00 -2.24
C ALA A 30 -6.54 -5.95 -1.47
N LYS A 31 -5.31 -6.29 -1.03
CA LYS A 31 -4.41 -5.33 -0.37
C LYS A 31 -4.00 -4.19 -1.31
N TRP A 32 -3.67 -4.52 -2.56
CA TRP A 32 -3.26 -3.56 -3.57
C TRP A 32 -4.40 -2.61 -3.95
N ASP A 33 -5.60 -3.14 -4.17
CA ASP A 33 -6.80 -2.36 -4.49
C ASP A 33 -7.18 -1.45 -3.30
N ALA A 34 -7.13 -1.96 -2.06
CA ALA A 34 -7.39 -1.17 -0.85
C ALA A 34 -6.37 -0.04 -0.66
N TRP A 35 -5.09 -0.30 -0.91
CA TRP A 35 -4.04 0.73 -0.85
C TRP A 35 -4.20 1.77 -1.96
N ASN A 36 -4.50 1.35 -3.19
CA ASN A 36 -4.70 2.27 -4.31
C ASN A 36 -5.95 3.14 -4.14
N ALA A 37 -7.00 2.65 -3.49
CA ALA A 37 -8.18 3.44 -3.17
C ALA A 37 -7.86 4.64 -2.24
N LEU A 38 -6.77 4.56 -1.47
CA LEU A 38 -6.30 5.63 -0.57
C LEU A 38 -5.20 6.50 -1.21
N LYS A 39 -4.85 6.27 -2.48
CA LYS A 39 -3.83 7.03 -3.19
C LYS A 39 -4.28 8.48 -3.35
N GLY A 40 -3.51 9.41 -2.80
CA GLY A 40 -3.84 10.85 -2.78
C GLY A 40 -4.36 11.35 -1.43
N MET A 41 -4.58 10.46 -0.46
CA MET A 41 -4.84 10.84 0.93
C MET A 41 -3.60 11.48 1.55
N SER A 42 -3.80 12.56 2.32
CA SER A 42 -2.70 13.17 3.08
C SER A 42 -2.22 12.22 4.16
N LYS A 43 -0.97 12.38 4.59
CA LYS A 43 -0.40 11.56 5.66
C LYS A 43 -1.16 11.77 6.96
N GLU A 44 -1.57 13.00 7.23
CA GLU A 44 -2.29 13.42 8.42
C GLU A 44 -3.68 12.78 8.47
N ASP A 45 -4.40 12.77 7.35
CA ASP A 45 -5.72 12.15 7.27
C ASP A 45 -5.62 10.62 7.38
N ALA A 46 -4.60 10.01 6.77
CA ALA A 46 -4.36 8.57 6.87
C ALA A 46 -4.11 8.14 8.32
N MET A 47 -3.34 8.92 9.08
CA MET A 47 -3.09 8.66 10.51
C MET A 47 -4.37 8.78 11.34
N LYS A 48 -5.19 9.82 11.11
CA LYS A 48 -6.47 9.99 11.81
C LYS A 48 -7.43 8.83 11.53
N ALA A 49 -7.57 8.43 10.27
CA ALA A 49 -8.42 7.31 9.88
C ALA A 49 -7.94 5.98 10.48
N TYR A 50 -6.62 5.78 10.57
CA TYR A 50 -6.05 4.60 11.22
C TYR A 50 -6.39 4.54 12.72
N VAL A 51 -6.18 5.64 13.45
CA VAL A 51 -6.50 5.72 14.88
C VAL A 51 -7.98 5.45 15.13
N ALA A 52 -8.86 6.11 14.37
CA ALA A 52 -10.30 5.88 14.46
C ALA A 52 -10.66 4.41 14.22
N LYS A 53 -10.02 3.76 13.24
CA LYS A 53 -10.28 2.35 12.94
C LYS A 53 -9.81 1.42 14.05
N VAL A 54 -8.67 1.70 14.68
CA VAL A 54 -8.16 0.92 15.81
C VAL A 54 -9.09 1.03 17.01
N GLU A 55 -9.59 2.22 17.33
CA GLU A 55 -10.54 2.42 18.44
C GLU A 55 -11.86 1.67 18.20
N GLU A 56 -12.39 1.70 16.97
CA GLU A 56 -13.54 0.87 16.59
C GLU A 56 -13.28 -0.63 16.81
N LEU A 57 -12.10 -1.10 16.40
CA LEU A 57 -11.73 -2.52 16.54
C LEU A 57 -11.54 -2.92 18.00
N LYS A 58 -10.97 -2.07 18.85
CA LYS A 58 -10.87 -2.30 20.30
C LYS A 58 -12.26 -2.46 20.92
N GLY A 59 -13.20 -1.57 20.58
CA GLY A 59 -14.58 -1.65 21.06
C GLY A 59 -15.31 -2.92 20.57
N LYS A 60 -15.03 -3.34 19.33
CA LYS A 60 -15.66 -4.53 18.72
C LYS A 60 -15.11 -5.86 19.26
N TYR A 61 -13.81 -5.93 19.54
CA TYR A 61 -13.14 -7.17 19.94
C TYR A 61 -12.75 -7.21 21.43
N GLY A 62 -13.02 -6.14 22.19
CA GLY A 62 -12.87 -6.11 23.64
C GLY A 62 -11.44 -6.37 24.11
N ILE A 63 -10.46 -5.61 23.59
CA ILE A 63 -9.07 -5.61 24.05
C ILE A 63 -8.81 -4.35 24.87
#